data_AF-A0A2A5LSB9-F1
#
_entry.id   AF-A0A2A5LSB9-F1
#
_cell.length_a   1.000
_cell.length_b   1.000
_cell.length_c   1.000
_cell.angle_alpha   90.00
_cell.angle_beta   90.00
_cell.angle_gamma   90.00
#
_symmetry.space_group_name_H-M   'P 1'
#
loop_
_entity.id
_entity.type
_entity.pdbx_description
1 polymer ?
#
loop_
_entity_poly.entity_id
_entity_poly.type
_entity_poly.pdbx_seq_one_letter_code
_entity_poly.pdbx_strand_id
1 'polypeptide(L)'
;MSLDDSFYLRNELNQTVVFTATPRLDESGAPESEAFLPHATYAREALRAILDAQQDPFANLLTELWLYVYQKPWAVPDTVDKLIVDIADKIEYRELFVYLD
;
A
#
# COMPACT_ATOMS: atom_id res chain seq x y z
N MET A 1 -23.01 0.06 5.50
CA MET A 1 -22.00 0.72 6.34
C MET A 1 -20.65 0.26 5.84
N SER A 2 -20.02 1.02 4.95
CA SER A 2 -18.66 0.73 4.52
C SER A 2 -17.76 1.29 5.61
N LEU A 3 -17.16 0.42 6.42
CA LEU A 3 -16.02 0.84 7.22
C LEU A 3 -14.93 1.27 6.24
N ASP A 4 -14.31 2.43 6.50
CA ASP A 4 -13.04 2.82 5.90
C ASP A 4 -11.98 1.78 6.26
N ASP A 5 -11.99 0.66 5.55
CA ASP A 5 -10.99 -0.38 5.72
C ASP A 5 -9.71 0.19 5.10
N SER A 6 -8.93 0.88 5.91
CA SER A 6 -7.65 1.49 5.54
C SER A 6 -6.54 0.66 6.17
N PHE A 7 -5.47 0.41 5.42
CA PHE A 7 -4.28 -0.28 5.92
C PHE A 7 -3.18 0.75 6.19
N TYR A 8 -2.50 0.64 7.33
CA TYR A 8 -1.55 1.65 7.79
C TYR A 8 -0.15 1.05 7.90
N LEU A 9 0.84 1.72 7.31
CA LEU A 9 2.26 1.42 7.47
C LEU A 9 3.02 2.68 7.87
N ARG A 10 4.29 2.51 8.23
CA ARG A 10 5.22 3.64 8.38
C ARG A 10 6.29 3.58 7.31
N ASN A 11 6.60 4.72 6.71
CA ASN A 11 7.69 4.84 5.75
C ASN A 11 9.07 4.98 6.43
N GLU A 12 10.11 5.12 5.60
CA GLU A 12 11.49 5.31 6.03
C GLU A 12 11.73 6.60 6.81
N LEU A 13 10.82 7.56 6.71
CA LEU A 13 10.81 8.81 7.48
C LEU A 13 9.93 8.72 8.73
N ASN A 14 9.45 7.52 9.09
CA ASN A 14 8.54 7.27 10.21
C ASN A 14 7.21 8.05 10.12
N GLN A 15 6.79 8.39 8.91
CA GLN A 15 5.47 8.99 8.60
C GLN A 15 4.45 7.89 8.37
N THR A 16 3.18 8.15 8.73
CA THR A 16 2.10 7.20 8.50
C THR A 16 1.71 7.23 7.03
N VAL A 17 1.75 6.06 6.39
CA VAL A 17 1.28 5.85 5.02
C VAL A 17 0.00 5.04 5.11
N VAL A 18 -1.04 5.56 4.48
CA VAL A 18 -2.37 4.94 4.48
C VAL A 18 -2.67 4.39 3.10
N PHE A 19 -3.06 3.12 3.04
CA PHE A 19 -3.50 2.43 1.85
C PHE A 19 -5.01 2.21 1.92
N THR A 20 -5.71 2.48 0.83
CA THR A 20 -7.18 2.38 0.76
C THR A 20 -7.63 1.81 -0.58
N ALA A 21 -8.70 1.01 -0.59
CA ALA A 21 -9.29 0.48 -1.83
C ALA A 21 -10.18 1.48 -2.57
N THR A 22 -10.58 2.57 -1.90
CA THR A 22 -11.40 3.65 -2.47
C THR A 22 -10.71 5.00 -2.28
N PRO A 23 -10.76 5.91 -3.26
CA PRO A 23 -10.08 7.19 -3.14
C PRO A 23 -10.68 8.02 -2.01
N ARG A 24 -9.81 8.65 -1.22
CA ARG A 24 -10.19 9.63 -0.20
C ARG A 24 -10.54 10.97 -0.82
N LEU A 25 -11.48 11.67 -0.18
CA LEU A 25 -11.89 13.02 -0.53
C LEU A 25 -11.52 13.96 0.62
N ASP A 26 -11.05 15.16 0.27
CA ASP A 26 -10.77 16.22 1.22
C ASP A 26 -12.06 16.89 1.74
N GLU A 27 -11.92 17.89 2.62
CA GLU A 27 -13.04 18.63 3.20
C GLU A 27 -13.92 19.35 2.16
N SER A 28 -13.39 19.60 0.96
CA SER A 28 -14.12 20.21 -0.15
C SER A 28 -14.83 19.19 -1.05
N GLY A 29 -14.59 17.89 -0.81
CA GLY A 29 -15.09 16.79 -1.64
C GLY A 29 -14.24 16.54 -2.88
N ALA A 30 -13.04 17.13 -2.98
CA ALA A 30 -12.08 16.87 -4.06
C ALA A 30 -11.17 15.68 -3.68
N PRO A 31 -10.58 14.96 -4.65
CA PRO A 31 -9.64 13.89 -4.34
C PRO A 31 -8.47 14.38 -3.49
N GLU A 32 -8.19 13.69 -2.40
CA GLU A 32 -7.04 13.97 -1.54
C GLU A 32 -5.73 13.73 -2.30
N SER A 33 -4.66 14.46 -1.94
CA SER A 33 -3.35 14.30 -2.56
C SER A 33 -2.73 12.96 -2.17
N GLU A 34 -2.47 12.11 -3.17
CA GLU A 34 -1.83 10.82 -2.98
C GLU A 34 -0.34 10.96 -2.61
N ALA A 35 0.13 10.07 -1.74
CA ALA A 35 1.54 9.94 -1.34
C ALA A 35 2.43 9.46 -2.48
N PHE A 36 1.87 8.61 -3.34
CA PHE A 36 2.57 8.04 -4.49
C PHE A 36 1.97 8.54 -5.78
N LEU A 37 2.82 8.76 -6.78
CA LEU A 37 2.35 8.79 -8.17
C LEU A 37 1.86 7.38 -8.53
N PRO A 38 0.70 7.24 -9.20
CA PRO A 38 0.15 5.94 -9.59
C PRO A 38 0.98 5.34 -10.75
N HIS A 39 2.19 4.87 -10.43
CA HIS A 39 3.15 4.33 -11.37
C HIS A 39 3.93 3.19 -10.73
N ALA A 40 3.91 2.01 -11.36
CA ALA A 40 4.44 0.78 -10.76
C ALA A 40 5.90 0.89 -10.34
N THR A 41 6.79 1.47 -11.17
CA THR A 41 8.22 1.60 -10.80
C THR A 41 8.41 2.38 -9.49
N TYR A 42 7.73 3.51 -9.35
CA TYR A 42 7.84 4.36 -8.15
C TYR A 42 7.23 3.65 -6.92
N ALA A 43 6.07 3.02 -7.09
CA ALA A 43 5.44 2.24 -6.02
C ALA A 43 6.33 1.09 -5.53
N ARG A 44 7.01 0.38 -6.45
CA ARG A 44 7.94 -0.72 -6.10
C ARG A 44 9.13 -0.21 -5.27
N GLU A 45 9.71 0.92 -5.67
CA GLU A 45 10.81 1.55 -4.93
C GLU A 45 10.37 2.00 -3.54
N ALA A 46 9.21 2.65 -3.43
CA ALA A 46 8.67 3.11 -2.16
C ALA A 46 8.32 1.94 -1.21
N LEU A 47 7.68 0.88 -1.72
CA LEU A 47 7.37 -0.32 -0.92
C LEU A 47 8.63 -1.02 -0.43
N ARG A 48 9.71 -1.02 -1.23
CA ARG A 48 11.01 -1.55 -0.81
C ARG A 48 11.60 -0.71 0.33
N ALA A 49 11.60 0.61 0.18
CA ALA A 49 12.10 1.52 1.20
C ALA A 49 11.33 1.37 2.53
N ILE A 50 10.01 1.23 2.47
CA ILE A 50 9.16 0.92 3.62
C ILE A 50 9.62 -0.37 4.30
N LEU A 51 9.74 -1.47 3.54
CA LEU A 51 10.13 -2.76 4.09
C LEU A 51 11.50 -2.71 4.78
N ASP A 52 12.48 -2.11 4.12
CA ASP A 52 13.86 -1.99 4.63
C ASP A 52 13.89 -1.17 5.93
N ALA A 53 13.08 -0.11 6.02
CA ALA A 53 13.00 0.75 7.20
C ALA A 53 12.29 0.08 8.38
N GLN A 54 11.29 -0.77 8.14
CA GLN A 54 10.54 -1.47 9.19
C GLN A 54 11.34 -2.59 9.87
N GLN A 55 12.52 -2.97 9.34
CA GLN A 55 13.32 -4.08 9.85
C GLN A 55 12.48 -5.38 9.97
N ASP A 56 11.60 -5.64 9.01
CA ASP A 56 10.71 -6.81 8.98
C ASP A 56 11.33 -7.92 8.11
N PRO A 57 12.14 -8.84 8.69
CA PRO A 57 12.91 -9.81 7.93
C PRO A 57 12.05 -10.84 7.18
N PHE A 58 10.76 -10.94 7.51
CA PHE A 58 9.82 -11.87 6.90
C PHE A 58 8.74 -11.17 6.06
N ALA A 59 8.80 -9.83 5.92
CA ALA A 59 7.81 -9.05 5.20
C ALA A 59 6.36 -9.34 5.63
N ASN A 60 6.13 -9.55 6.93
CA ASN A 60 4.80 -9.73 7.52
C ASN A 60 3.89 -8.54 7.18
N LEU A 61 4.40 -7.31 7.28
CA LEU A 61 3.65 -6.09 7.01
C LEU A 61 3.19 -5.98 5.56
N LEU A 62 4.06 -6.33 4.60
CA LEU A 62 3.68 -6.37 3.19
C LEU A 62 2.74 -7.55 2.89
N THR A 63 2.89 -8.66 3.61
CA THR A 63 1.97 -9.80 3.49
C THR A 63 0.57 -9.43 3.96
N GLU A 64 0.46 -8.72 5.09
CA GLU A 64 -0.82 -8.20 5.59
C GLU A 64 -1.44 -7.19 4.63
N LEU A 65 -0.64 -6.26 4.07
CA LEU A 65 -1.09 -5.36 3.01
C LEU A 65 -1.59 -6.14 1.80
N TRP A 66 -0.86 -7.15 1.33
CA TRP A 66 -1.28 -7.98 0.21
C TRP A 66 -2.60 -8.70 0.50
N LEU A 67 -2.77 -9.24 1.72
CA LEU A 67 -4.01 -9.91 2.15
C LEU A 67 -5.19 -8.94 2.20
N TYR A 68 -4.96 -7.72 2.66
CA TYR A 68 -5.96 -6.65 2.64
C TYR A 68 -6.42 -6.34 1.20
N VAL A 69 -5.48 -6.25 0.24
CA VAL A 69 -5.79 -5.90 -1.15
C VAL A 69 -6.41 -7.06 -1.94
N TYR A 70 -5.88 -8.28 -1.81
CA TYR A 70 -6.26 -9.42 -2.66
C TYR A 70 -7.32 -10.32 -2.03
N GLN A 71 -7.46 -10.32 -0.70
CA GLN A 71 -8.42 -11.15 0.06
C GLN A 71 -8.38 -12.65 -0.29
N LYS A 72 -7.21 -13.16 -0.70
CA LYS A 72 -6.99 -14.56 -1.11
C LYS A 72 -5.88 -15.22 -0.29
N PRO A 73 -6.14 -15.60 0.96
CA PRO A 73 -5.10 -16.10 1.87
C PRO A 73 -4.38 -17.38 1.39
N TRP A 74 -4.99 -18.16 0.49
CA TRP A 74 -4.37 -19.35 -0.10
C TRP A 74 -3.43 -19.06 -1.28
N ALA A 75 -3.34 -17.81 -1.74
CA ALA A 75 -2.59 -17.42 -2.93
C ALA A 75 -1.49 -16.38 -2.64
N VAL A 76 -1.14 -16.20 -1.36
CA VAL A 76 -0.09 -15.27 -0.95
C VAL A 76 1.22 -15.63 -1.69
N PRO A 77 1.90 -14.65 -2.31
CA PRO A 77 3.17 -14.89 -2.97
C PRO A 77 4.23 -15.45 -2.02
N ASP A 78 5.09 -16.29 -2.60
CA ASP A 78 6.18 -16.99 -1.90
C ASP A 78 7.46 -16.15 -1.78
N THR A 79 7.53 -14.99 -2.43
CA THR A 79 8.67 -14.08 -2.37
C THR A 79 8.25 -12.63 -2.16
N VAL A 80 9.10 -11.87 -1.46
CA VAL A 80 8.93 -10.43 -1.22
C VAL A 80 8.81 -9.65 -2.53
N ASP A 81 9.60 -10.01 -3.55
CA ASP A 81 9.58 -9.34 -4.84
C ASP A 81 8.21 -9.47 -5.52
N LYS A 82 7.58 -10.65 -5.44
CA LYS A 82 6.23 -10.86 -5.99
C LYS A 82 5.18 -10.08 -5.20
N LEU A 83 5.27 -10.04 -3.86
CA LEU A 83 4.40 -9.20 -3.03
C LEU A 83 4.45 -7.73 -3.48
N ILE A 84 5.66 -7.20 -3.65
CA ILE A 84 5.87 -5.80 -4.06
C ILE A 84 5.36 -5.54 -5.47
N VAL A 85 5.60 -6.45 -6.42
CA VAL A 85 5.08 -6.33 -7.79
C VAL A 85 3.55 -6.31 -7.78
N ASP A 86 2.91 -7.27 -7.12
CA ASP A 86 1.45 -7.37 -7.03
C ASP A 86 0.83 -6.10 -6.44
N ILE A 87 1.35 -5.62 -5.31
CA ILE A 87 0.84 -4.40 -4.65
C ILE A 87 1.07 -3.16 -5.53
N ALA A 88 2.24 -3.05 -6.18
CA ALA A 88 2.53 -1.92 -7.05
C ALA A 88 1.63 -1.87 -8.29
N ASP A 89 1.29 -3.03 -8.85
CA ASP A 89 0.36 -3.13 -9.98
C ASP A 89 -1.04 -2.65 -9.54
N LYS A 90 -1.47 -2.97 -8.31
CA LYS A 90 -2.73 -2.43 -7.74
C LYS A 90 -2.75 -0.92 -7.62
N ILE A 91 -1.62 -0.32 -7.27
CA ILE A 91 -1.45 1.14 -7.23
C ILE A 91 -1.50 1.74 -8.64
N GLU A 92 -0.79 1.14 -9.60
CA GLU A 92 -0.78 1.57 -11.01
C GLU A 92 -2.19 1.51 -11.63
N TYR A 93 -2.94 0.43 -11.39
CA TYR A 93 -4.29 0.25 -11.90
C TYR A 93 -5.37 1.02 -11.13
N ARG A 94 -5.00 1.86 -10.15
CA ARG A 94 -5.93 2.67 -9.34
C ARG A 94 -6.94 1.80 -8.57
N GLU A 95 -6.51 0.61 -8.16
CA GLU A 95 -7.24 -0.30 -7.29
C GLU A 95 -6.76 -0.24 -5.84
N LEU A 96 -5.66 0.48 -5.60
CA LEU A 96 -5.11 0.80 -4.29
C LEU A 96 -4.58 2.24 -4.30
N PHE A 97 -5.13 3.10 -3.44
CA PHE A 97 -4.75 4.49 -3.30
C PHE A 97 -3.91 4.67 -2.05
N VAL A 98 -2.89 5.51 -2.12
CA VAL A 98 -1.94 5.69 -1.02
C VAL A 98 -1.84 7.16 -0.62
N TYR A 99 -1.91 7.45 0.67
CA TYR A 99 -1.93 8.80 1.26
C TYR A 99 -0.90 8.93 2.40
N LEU A 100 -0.52 10.17 2.73
CA LEU A 100 0.26 10.51 3.91
C LEU A 100 -0.67 11.09 4.97
N ASP A 101 -0.60 10.57 6.19
CA ASP A 101 -1.39 11.00 7.36
C ASP A 101 -0.45 11.52 8.47
#